data_AF-A0A7Y0AUR7-F1
#
_entry.id   AF-A0A7Y0AUR7-F1
#
_cell.length_a   1.000
_cell.length_b   1.000
_cell.length_c   1.000
_cell.angle_alpha   90.00
_cell.angle_beta   90.00
_cell.angle_gamma   90.00
#
_symmetry.space_group_name_H-M   'P 1'
#
loop_
_entity.id
_entity.type
_entity.pdbx_description
1 polymer ?
#
loop_
_entity_poly.entity_id
_entity_poly.type
_entity_poly.pdbx_seq_one_letter_code
_entity_poly.pdbx_strand_id
1 'polypeptide(L)'
;MAGLAVSVALGVGMSAARAEDTQPTPEQIEEARTFTVNNAIFILFHEAGHMLISEFGLPVLGREEDAVDALSAILMLESDSDEFDKAIQDSADGWFLLDESKEEIADSDFLDTHALDRQRAYQIVCMMTGADPEYFKKFADSLDFPDSRREECAYEYDRTKQSWFGLLQPHLRESGKSKITVSYQPAGDEALQPFADILKEAQVLEVVADSFSEIYKLDDGIRFTGKACGEPNAYGHPEEREITFCYEMALQHVVLIDGFFERERREKKNKKK
;
A
#
# COMPACT_ATOMS: atom_id res chain seq x y z
N MET A 1 -33.34 -16.91 65.81
CA MET A 1 -32.38 -16.30 64.87
C MET A 1 -32.59 -16.96 63.52
N ALA A 2 -33.11 -16.20 62.55
CA ALA A 2 -33.40 -16.68 61.21
C ALA A 2 -32.12 -16.62 60.36
N GLY A 3 -31.79 -17.72 59.67
CA GLY A 3 -30.75 -17.78 58.65
C GLY A 3 -31.38 -18.24 57.34
N LEU A 4 -31.61 -17.29 56.43
CA LEU A 4 -32.02 -17.50 55.05
C LEU A 4 -30.75 -17.80 54.23
N ALA A 5 -30.70 -18.94 53.54
CA ALA A 5 -29.72 -19.19 52.48
C ALA A 5 -30.49 -19.42 51.18
N VAL A 6 -30.53 -18.38 50.34
CA VAL A 6 -31.06 -18.44 48.99
C VAL A 6 -29.89 -18.73 48.05
N SER A 7 -29.86 -19.92 47.47
CA SER A 7 -29.00 -20.25 46.35
C SER A 7 -29.62 -19.69 45.07
N VAL A 8 -29.04 -18.61 44.53
CA VAL A 8 -29.34 -18.16 43.16
C VAL A 8 -28.24 -18.70 42.25
N ALA A 9 -28.61 -19.69 41.44
CA ALA A 9 -27.84 -20.06 40.26
C ALA A 9 -27.96 -18.93 39.22
N LEU A 10 -26.85 -18.29 38.87
CA LEU A 10 -26.79 -17.30 37.79
C LEU A 10 -26.05 -17.89 36.59
N GLY A 11 -26.86 -18.38 35.66
CA GLY A 11 -26.73 -18.29 34.20
C GLY A 11 -25.34 -18.41 33.58
N VAL A 12 -25.02 -19.62 33.12
CA VAL A 12 -24.20 -19.80 31.91
C VAL A 12 -25.11 -19.51 30.71
N GLY A 13 -24.95 -18.33 30.13
CA GLY A 13 -25.76 -17.86 29.01
C GLY A 13 -25.05 -16.75 28.23
N MET A 14 -23.77 -16.97 27.91
CA MET A 14 -23.03 -16.11 26.99
C MET A 14 -23.25 -16.67 25.59
N SER A 15 -24.35 -16.26 24.95
CA SER A 15 -24.82 -16.77 23.65
C SER A 15 -23.81 -16.59 22.51
N ALA A 16 -23.77 -17.59 21.62
CA ALA A 16 -23.09 -17.58 20.31
C ALA A 16 -23.37 -16.33 19.45
N ALA A 17 -24.48 -15.61 19.70
CA ALA A 17 -24.82 -14.35 19.07
C ALA A 17 -23.80 -13.20 19.31
N ARG A 18 -22.92 -13.30 20.34
CA ARG A 18 -21.81 -12.33 20.52
C ARG A 18 -20.58 -12.64 19.68
N ALA A 19 -20.43 -13.88 19.19
CA ALA A 19 -19.25 -14.30 18.41
C ALA A 19 -19.40 -14.00 16.92
N GLU A 20 -20.63 -13.91 16.39
CA GLU A 20 -20.88 -13.48 15.00
C GLU A 20 -20.59 -11.99 14.77
N ASP A 21 -20.63 -11.17 15.83
CA ASP A 21 -20.52 -9.70 15.76
C ASP A 21 -19.05 -9.20 15.78
N THR A 22 -18.07 -10.13 15.78
CA THR A 22 -16.62 -9.84 15.75
C THR A 22 -15.90 -10.41 14.52
N GLN A 23 -16.47 -11.36 13.80
CA GLN A 23 -15.82 -11.94 12.61
C GLN A 23 -15.99 -11.02 11.39
N PRO A 24 -14.99 -10.92 10.49
CA PRO A 24 -15.13 -10.22 9.21
C PRO A 24 -16.22 -10.86 8.34
N THR A 25 -17.00 -10.05 7.61
CA THR A 25 -17.93 -10.56 6.59
C THR A 25 -17.17 -11.03 5.33
N PRO A 26 -17.79 -11.84 4.46
CA PRO A 26 -17.16 -12.22 3.18
C PRO A 26 -16.73 -11.00 2.34
N GLU A 27 -17.52 -9.93 2.35
CA GLU A 27 -17.18 -8.68 1.68
C GLU A 27 -15.94 -8.02 2.29
N GLN A 28 -15.83 -7.99 3.62
CA GLN A 28 -14.65 -7.45 4.31
C GLN A 28 -13.39 -8.29 4.06
N ILE A 29 -13.53 -9.59 3.90
CA ILE A 29 -12.41 -10.48 3.56
C ILE A 29 -11.91 -10.15 2.14
N GLU A 30 -12.80 -9.96 1.19
CA GLU A 30 -12.42 -9.60 -0.18
C GLU A 30 -11.83 -8.18 -0.26
N GLU A 31 -12.40 -7.24 0.50
CA GLU A 31 -11.87 -5.88 0.63
C GLU A 31 -10.46 -5.90 1.23
N ALA A 32 -10.23 -6.66 2.31
CA ALA A 32 -8.90 -6.80 2.91
C ALA A 32 -7.89 -7.44 1.94
N ARG A 33 -8.32 -8.44 1.15
CA ARG A 33 -7.48 -9.06 0.11
C ARG A 33 -7.10 -8.04 -0.96
N THR A 34 -8.07 -7.29 -1.47
CA THR A 34 -7.86 -6.26 -2.49
C THR A 34 -6.94 -5.17 -1.98
N PHE A 35 -7.21 -4.63 -0.80
CA PHE A 35 -6.42 -3.60 -0.14
C PHE A 35 -4.96 -4.03 0.04
N THR A 36 -4.73 -5.29 0.44
CA THR A 36 -3.39 -5.86 0.60
C THR A 36 -2.64 -5.96 -0.71
N VAL A 37 -3.30 -6.46 -1.76
CA VAL A 37 -2.72 -6.56 -3.11
C VAL A 37 -2.36 -5.18 -3.65
N ASN A 38 -3.27 -4.22 -3.50
CA ASN A 38 -3.12 -2.87 -4.01
C ASN A 38 -1.97 -2.11 -3.35
N ASN A 39 -1.87 -2.17 -2.02
CA ASN A 39 -0.73 -1.57 -1.31
C ASN A 39 0.60 -2.27 -1.66
N ALA A 40 0.59 -3.60 -1.83
CA ALA A 40 1.78 -4.33 -2.26
C ALA A 40 2.26 -3.88 -3.66
N ILE A 41 1.34 -3.63 -4.60
CA ILE A 41 1.65 -3.07 -5.92
C ILE A 41 2.36 -1.72 -5.76
N PHE A 42 1.79 -0.77 -5.01
CA PHE A 42 2.40 0.55 -4.85
C PHE A 42 3.80 0.49 -4.23
N ILE A 43 3.98 -0.31 -3.16
CA ILE A 43 5.28 -0.51 -2.52
C ILE A 43 6.30 -1.11 -3.52
N LEU A 44 5.88 -2.04 -4.36
CA LEU A 44 6.76 -2.61 -5.39
C LEU A 44 7.09 -1.62 -6.51
N PHE A 45 6.17 -0.73 -6.87
CA PHE A 45 6.46 0.39 -7.77
C PHE A 45 7.51 1.33 -7.14
N HIS A 46 7.42 1.57 -5.83
CA HIS A 46 8.40 2.37 -5.09
C HIS A 46 9.80 1.75 -5.13
N GLU A 47 9.93 0.46 -4.78
CA GLU A 47 11.21 -0.25 -4.87
C GLU A 47 11.74 -0.33 -6.31
N ALA A 48 10.85 -0.51 -7.29
CA ALA A 48 11.21 -0.48 -8.70
C ALA A 48 11.64 0.92 -9.16
N GLY A 49 11.15 2.00 -8.52
CA GLY A 49 11.64 3.36 -8.69
C GLY A 49 13.11 3.51 -8.29
N HIS A 50 13.50 3.02 -7.11
CA HIS A 50 14.90 2.97 -6.69
C HIS A 50 15.76 2.17 -7.67
N MET A 51 15.25 1.03 -8.14
CA MET A 51 15.92 0.22 -9.17
C MET A 51 16.14 1.04 -10.46
N LEU A 52 15.14 1.76 -10.96
CA LEU A 52 15.30 2.60 -12.15
C LEU A 52 16.36 3.69 -11.96
N ILE A 53 16.38 4.34 -10.79
CA ILE A 53 17.39 5.34 -10.45
C ILE A 53 18.80 4.74 -10.55
N SER A 54 19.00 3.57 -9.93
CA SER A 54 20.28 2.88 -9.93
C SER A 54 20.69 2.38 -11.32
N GLU A 55 19.80 1.67 -12.02
CA GLU A 55 20.09 1.05 -13.33
C GLU A 55 20.44 2.08 -14.40
N PHE A 56 19.81 3.26 -14.35
CA PHE A 56 20.02 4.31 -15.34
C PHE A 56 20.93 5.44 -14.87
N GLY A 57 21.38 5.41 -13.62
CA GLY A 57 22.19 6.47 -13.02
C GLY A 57 21.47 7.81 -13.01
N LEU A 58 20.17 7.80 -12.71
CA LEU A 58 19.34 9.01 -12.75
C LEU A 58 19.72 9.96 -11.61
N PRO A 59 19.79 11.28 -11.86
CA PRO A 59 20.04 12.24 -10.80
C PRO A 59 18.81 12.38 -9.91
N VAL A 60 19.03 12.37 -8.59
CA VAL A 60 18.00 12.66 -7.59
C VAL A 60 18.30 14.00 -6.94
N LEU A 61 17.35 14.93 -7.00
CA LEU A 61 17.42 16.22 -6.31
C LEU A 61 16.42 16.22 -5.16
N GLY A 62 16.92 16.26 -3.92
CA GLY A 62 16.08 16.20 -2.72
C GLY A 62 16.17 14.84 -2.04
N ARG A 63 15.05 14.36 -1.48
CA ARG A 63 14.95 13.05 -0.81
C ARG A 63 14.53 12.02 -1.84
N GLU A 64 15.27 10.92 -1.92
CA GLU A 64 15.01 9.86 -2.89
C GLU A 64 13.66 9.18 -2.66
N GLU A 65 13.33 8.89 -1.40
CA GLU A 65 12.04 8.31 -0.98
C GLU A 65 10.84 9.09 -1.51
N ASP A 66 10.83 10.41 -1.29
CA ASP A 66 9.74 11.27 -1.76
C ASP A 66 9.68 11.31 -3.29
N ALA A 67 10.84 11.20 -3.96
CA ALA A 67 10.93 11.19 -5.41
C ALA A 67 10.39 9.88 -6.00
N VAL A 68 10.72 8.73 -5.43
CA VAL A 68 10.22 7.42 -5.92
C VAL A 68 8.75 7.17 -5.56
N ASP A 69 8.25 7.71 -4.44
CA ASP A 69 6.81 7.75 -4.15
C ASP A 69 6.05 8.52 -5.24
N ALA A 70 6.58 9.70 -5.60
CA ALA A 70 5.99 10.51 -6.65
C ALA A 70 6.06 9.79 -8.01
N LEU A 71 7.18 9.12 -8.34
CA LEU A 71 7.27 8.32 -9.55
C LEU A 71 6.24 7.19 -9.59
N SER A 72 6.08 6.48 -8.47
CA SER A 72 5.13 5.37 -8.34
C SER A 72 3.70 5.84 -8.61
N ALA A 73 3.30 6.95 -8.00
CA ALA A 73 2.01 7.58 -8.25
C ALA A 73 1.84 7.97 -9.73
N ILE A 74 2.83 8.62 -10.35
CA ILE A 74 2.77 9.00 -11.77
C ILE A 74 2.63 7.77 -12.67
N LEU A 75 3.42 6.71 -12.46
CA LEU A 75 3.38 5.53 -13.32
C LEU A 75 2.03 4.81 -13.24
N MET A 76 1.45 4.73 -12.04
CA MET A 76 0.13 4.13 -11.84
C MET A 76 -0.99 4.99 -12.46
N LEU A 77 -0.94 6.32 -12.31
CA LEU A 77 -1.95 7.24 -12.87
C LEU A 77 -1.87 7.34 -14.40
N GLU A 78 -0.70 7.13 -14.99
CA GLU A 78 -0.49 7.20 -16.44
C GLU A 78 -0.70 5.85 -17.15
N SER A 79 -1.03 4.78 -16.44
CA SER A 79 -1.24 3.45 -17.05
C SER A 79 -2.58 3.28 -17.75
N ASP A 80 -3.53 4.20 -17.57
CA ASP A 80 -4.92 4.10 -18.08
C ASP A 80 -5.60 2.79 -17.60
N SER A 81 -5.51 2.50 -16.29
CA SER A 81 -6.03 1.26 -15.68
C SER A 81 -6.89 1.58 -14.45
N ASP A 82 -8.17 1.19 -14.52
CA ASP A 82 -9.10 1.26 -13.39
C ASP A 82 -8.60 0.49 -12.17
N GLU A 83 -7.81 -0.57 -12.38
CA GLU A 83 -7.18 -1.34 -11.31
C GLU A 83 -6.10 -0.52 -10.60
N PHE A 84 -5.23 0.18 -11.33
CA PHE A 84 -4.21 1.03 -10.73
C PHE A 84 -4.79 2.30 -10.10
N ASP A 85 -5.87 2.86 -10.65
CA ASP A 85 -6.59 3.98 -10.03
C ASP A 85 -7.23 3.60 -8.68
N LYS A 86 -7.70 2.36 -8.54
CA LYS A 86 -8.13 1.84 -7.23
C LYS A 86 -6.95 1.56 -6.33
N ALA A 87 -5.87 0.99 -6.86
CA ALA A 87 -4.71 0.66 -6.06
C ALA A 87 -4.04 1.89 -5.45
N ILE A 88 -3.99 3.01 -6.16
CA ILE A 88 -3.43 4.26 -5.64
C ILE A 88 -4.33 4.90 -4.57
N GLN A 89 -5.66 4.77 -4.66
CA GLN A 89 -6.58 5.17 -3.58
C GLN A 89 -6.34 4.33 -2.31
N ASP A 90 -6.29 3.00 -2.46
CA ASP A 90 -6.01 2.09 -1.34
C ASP A 90 -4.62 2.33 -0.73
N SER A 91 -3.67 2.80 -1.53
CA SER A 91 -2.33 3.16 -1.04
C SER A 91 -2.35 4.44 -0.21
N ALA A 92 -3.12 5.46 -0.62
CA ALA A 92 -3.33 6.65 0.20
C ALA A 92 -4.02 6.28 1.53
N ASP A 93 -5.05 5.43 1.50
CA ASP A 93 -5.72 4.91 2.68
C ASP A 93 -4.77 4.08 3.56
N GLY A 94 -3.88 3.27 2.98
CA GLY A 94 -2.82 2.54 3.67
C GLY A 94 -1.94 3.44 4.53
N TRP A 95 -1.46 4.55 3.97
CA TRP A 95 -0.65 5.51 4.71
C TRP A 95 -1.44 6.24 5.80
N PHE A 96 -2.71 6.60 5.54
CA PHE A 96 -3.57 7.17 6.59
C PHE A 96 -3.82 6.20 7.74
N LEU A 97 -4.11 4.93 7.44
CA LEU A 97 -4.34 3.90 8.45
C LEU A 97 -3.07 3.60 9.24
N LEU A 98 -1.90 3.60 8.60
CA LEU A 98 -0.62 3.43 9.28
C LEU A 98 -0.35 4.58 10.25
N ASP A 99 -0.54 5.83 9.81
CA ASP A 99 -0.44 7.01 10.69
C ASP A 99 -1.39 6.92 11.89
N GLU A 100 -2.66 6.57 11.64
CA GLU A 100 -3.68 6.42 12.69
C GLU A 100 -3.38 5.29 13.68
N SER A 101 -2.58 4.31 13.28
CA SER A 101 -2.19 3.19 14.16
C SER A 101 -1.13 3.58 15.19
N LYS A 102 -0.44 4.71 15.01
CA LYS A 102 0.58 5.22 15.92
C LYS A 102 -0.05 5.96 17.11
N GLU A 103 0.47 5.72 18.32
CA GLU A 103 -0.02 6.40 19.54
C GLU A 103 0.41 7.87 19.60
N GLU A 104 1.65 8.15 19.22
CA GLU A 104 2.24 9.49 19.18
C GLU A 104 3.31 9.56 18.10
N ILE A 105 3.58 10.77 17.60
CA ILE A 105 4.72 11.04 16.73
C ILE A 105 5.95 11.25 17.62
N ALA A 106 6.99 10.45 17.39
CA ALA A 106 8.25 10.51 18.11
C ALA A 106 9.34 11.23 17.30
N ASP A 107 10.41 11.66 17.99
CA ASP A 107 11.57 12.29 17.32
C ASP A 107 12.19 11.38 16.24
N SER A 108 12.09 10.05 16.41
CA SER A 108 12.56 9.09 15.42
C SER A 108 11.81 9.19 14.08
N ASP A 109 10.51 9.53 14.09
CA ASP A 109 9.73 9.69 12.86
C ASP A 109 10.25 10.88 12.04
N PHE A 110 10.75 11.93 12.69
CA PHE A 110 11.35 13.09 12.00
C PHE A 110 12.79 12.86 11.54
N LEU A 111 13.46 11.83 12.07
CA LEU A 111 14.81 11.41 11.68
C LEU A 111 14.80 10.38 10.54
N ASP A 112 13.62 9.84 10.21
CA ASP A 112 13.44 8.84 9.17
C ASP A 112 13.81 9.39 7.79
N THR A 113 14.33 8.51 6.93
CA THR A 113 14.64 8.86 5.54
C THR A 113 13.38 9.10 4.71
N HIS A 114 12.25 8.52 5.09
CA HIS A 114 10.93 8.70 4.49
C HIS A 114 10.17 9.89 5.11
N ALA A 115 9.29 10.53 4.33
CA ALA A 115 8.35 11.48 4.91
C ALA A 115 7.41 10.81 5.93
N LEU A 116 6.79 11.62 6.79
CA LEU A 116 5.78 11.13 7.72
C LEU A 116 4.64 10.45 6.95
N ASP A 117 4.06 9.38 7.51
CA ASP A 117 3.04 8.57 6.82
C ASP A 117 1.87 9.43 6.30
N ARG A 118 1.31 10.31 7.13
CA ARG A 118 0.26 11.24 6.69
C ARG A 118 0.72 12.23 5.60
N GLN A 119 2.00 12.60 5.55
CA GLN A 119 2.52 13.42 4.45
C GLN A 119 2.59 12.63 3.15
N ARG A 120 3.04 11.37 3.20
CA ARG A 120 3.03 10.45 2.04
C ARG A 120 1.60 10.26 1.51
N ALA A 121 0.64 10.04 2.41
CA ALA A 121 -0.78 9.93 2.07
C ALA A 121 -1.28 11.15 1.30
N TYR A 122 -1.09 12.37 1.85
CA TYR A 122 -1.53 13.60 1.18
C TYR A 122 -0.77 13.89 -0.11
N GLN A 123 0.47 13.45 -0.26
CA GLN A 123 1.20 13.57 -1.51
C GLN A 123 0.57 12.70 -2.61
N ILE A 124 0.16 11.47 -2.29
CA ILE A 124 -0.57 10.61 -3.22
C ILE A 124 -1.92 11.23 -3.59
N VAL A 125 -2.68 11.75 -2.62
CA VAL A 125 -3.94 12.49 -2.89
C VAL A 125 -3.72 13.68 -3.80
N CYS A 126 -2.61 14.39 -3.63
CA CYS A 126 -2.24 15.49 -4.50
C CYS A 126 -1.97 15.00 -5.94
N MET A 127 -1.21 13.92 -6.12
CA MET A 127 -0.98 13.36 -7.45
C MET A 127 -2.29 12.89 -8.10
N MET A 128 -3.16 12.18 -7.37
CA MET A 128 -4.48 11.74 -7.84
C MET A 128 -5.34 12.91 -8.33
N THR A 129 -5.56 13.92 -7.47
CA THR A 129 -6.40 15.08 -7.79
C THR A 129 -5.80 15.98 -8.86
N GLY A 130 -4.47 15.97 -9.02
CA GLY A 130 -3.79 16.67 -10.10
C GLY A 130 -3.89 15.95 -11.46
N ALA A 131 -3.96 14.62 -11.45
CA ALA A 131 -4.10 13.79 -12.65
C ALA A 131 -5.52 13.84 -13.21
N ASP A 132 -6.51 13.52 -12.37
CA ASP A 132 -7.92 13.53 -12.74
C ASP A 132 -8.79 14.04 -11.57
N PRO A 133 -9.05 15.36 -11.51
CA PRO A 133 -9.82 15.95 -10.42
C PRO A 133 -11.27 15.49 -10.38
N GLU A 134 -11.85 15.02 -11.49
CA GLU A 134 -13.25 14.58 -11.54
C GLU A 134 -13.37 13.14 -11.06
N TYR A 135 -12.49 12.24 -11.53
CA TYR A 135 -12.48 10.85 -11.11
C TYR A 135 -12.22 10.72 -9.60
N PHE A 136 -11.17 11.40 -9.10
CA PHE A 136 -10.77 11.31 -7.69
C PHE A 136 -11.56 12.26 -6.76
N LYS A 137 -12.55 13.00 -7.29
CA LYS A 137 -13.31 13.99 -6.51
C LYS A 137 -13.90 13.39 -5.24
N LYS A 138 -14.56 12.23 -5.35
CA LYS A 138 -15.24 11.58 -4.24
C LYS A 138 -14.27 11.19 -3.12
N PHE A 139 -13.09 10.66 -3.49
CA PHE A 139 -12.04 10.28 -2.56
C PHE A 139 -11.48 11.51 -1.83
N ALA A 140 -11.15 12.57 -2.59
CA ALA A 140 -10.65 13.81 -2.01
C ALA A 140 -11.68 14.51 -1.10
N ASP A 141 -12.97 14.47 -1.48
CA ASP A 141 -14.06 15.00 -0.67
C ASP A 141 -14.23 14.23 0.66
N SER A 142 -14.03 12.90 0.68
CA SER A 142 -14.11 12.13 1.94
C SER A 142 -13.02 12.46 2.95
N LEU A 143 -11.94 13.12 2.51
CA LEU A 143 -10.82 13.55 3.35
C LEU A 143 -10.90 15.04 3.74
N ASP A 144 -11.98 15.74 3.36
CA ASP A 144 -12.08 17.19 3.43
C ASP A 144 -10.88 17.90 2.77
N PHE A 145 -10.31 17.29 1.71
CA PHE A 145 -9.10 17.80 1.05
C PHE A 145 -9.43 19.11 0.30
N PRO A 146 -8.83 20.26 0.64
CA PRO A 146 -9.31 21.57 0.18
C PRO A 146 -9.23 21.77 -1.34
N ASP A 147 -10.26 22.36 -1.94
CA ASP A 147 -10.30 22.69 -3.38
C ASP A 147 -9.09 23.56 -3.80
N SER A 148 -8.71 24.53 -2.97
CA SER A 148 -7.53 25.37 -3.22
C SER A 148 -6.23 24.57 -3.33
N ARG A 149 -6.13 23.45 -2.60
CA ARG A 149 -4.96 22.57 -2.66
C ARG A 149 -5.01 21.71 -3.92
N ARG A 150 -6.18 21.22 -4.32
CA ARG A 150 -6.37 20.46 -5.58
C ARG A 150 -5.94 21.28 -6.80
N GLU A 151 -6.22 22.57 -6.81
CA GLU A 151 -5.79 23.49 -7.88
C GLU A 151 -4.26 23.57 -8.00
N GLU A 152 -3.54 23.63 -6.88
CA GLU A 152 -2.07 23.61 -6.86
C GLU A 152 -1.52 22.22 -7.28
N CYS A 153 -2.21 21.16 -6.88
CA CYS A 153 -1.84 19.78 -7.19
C CYS A 153 -1.84 19.48 -8.70
N ALA A 154 -2.71 20.11 -9.49
CA ALA A 154 -2.68 20.01 -10.95
C ALA A 154 -1.33 20.44 -11.54
N TYR A 155 -0.74 21.50 -11.01
CA TYR A 155 0.56 21.98 -11.43
C TYR A 155 1.71 21.10 -10.93
N GLU A 156 1.62 20.62 -9.70
CA GLU A 156 2.62 19.71 -9.13
C GLU A 156 2.65 18.37 -9.85
N TYR A 157 1.48 17.82 -10.20
CA TYR A 157 1.34 16.62 -11.01
C TYR A 157 2.03 16.77 -12.37
N ASP A 158 1.66 17.80 -13.15
CA ASP A 158 2.19 18.02 -14.48
C ASP A 158 3.72 18.20 -14.46
N ARG A 159 4.24 18.97 -13.49
CA ARG A 159 5.67 19.16 -13.30
C ARG A 159 6.39 17.87 -12.93
N THR A 160 5.81 17.07 -12.03
CA THR A 160 6.38 15.80 -11.57
C THR A 160 6.44 14.81 -12.74
N LYS A 161 5.33 14.66 -13.46
CA LYS A 161 5.22 13.86 -14.68
C LYS A 161 6.26 14.25 -15.73
N GLN A 162 6.34 15.54 -16.07
CA GLN A 162 7.29 16.04 -17.07
C GLN A 162 8.75 15.77 -16.65
N SER A 163 9.06 15.95 -15.37
CA SER A 163 10.42 15.72 -14.85
C SER A 163 10.81 14.25 -14.96
N TRP A 164 9.95 13.34 -14.48
CA TRP A 164 10.20 11.90 -14.52
C TRP A 164 10.23 11.35 -15.95
N PHE A 165 9.23 11.68 -16.77
CA PHE A 165 9.20 11.18 -18.14
C PHE A 165 10.31 11.78 -19.01
N GLY A 166 10.76 13.01 -18.73
CA GLY A 166 11.95 13.58 -19.38
C GLY A 166 13.22 12.79 -19.07
N LEU A 167 13.40 12.34 -17.82
CA LEU A 167 14.53 11.50 -17.42
C LEU A 167 14.44 10.07 -17.95
N LEU A 168 13.23 9.51 -18.01
CA LEU A 168 13.01 8.11 -18.41
C LEU A 168 12.92 7.91 -19.93
N GLN A 169 12.58 8.95 -20.71
CA GLN A 169 12.42 8.88 -22.16
C GLN A 169 13.60 8.21 -22.90
N PRO A 170 14.88 8.50 -22.60
CA PRO A 170 16.01 7.85 -23.28
C PRO A 170 16.10 6.34 -23.03
N HIS A 171 15.50 5.88 -21.94
CA HIS A 171 15.57 4.50 -21.46
C HIS A 171 14.34 3.66 -21.88
N LEU A 172 13.38 4.25 -22.60
CA LEU A 172 12.26 3.52 -23.16
C LEU A 172 12.71 2.52 -24.21
N ARG A 173 12.06 1.35 -24.22
CA ARG A 173 12.32 0.27 -25.17
C ARG A 173 11.39 0.38 -26.38
N GLU A 174 11.90 -0.02 -27.54
CA GLU A 174 11.15 0.04 -28.80
C GLU A 174 10.27 -1.21 -29.04
N SER A 175 10.72 -2.39 -28.62
CA SER A 175 9.99 -3.67 -28.78
C SER A 175 10.59 -4.79 -27.91
N GLY A 176 9.82 -5.84 -27.62
CA GLY A 176 10.24 -6.98 -26.79
C GLY A 176 9.79 -6.92 -25.32
N LYS A 177 10.52 -7.59 -24.42
CA LYS A 177 10.37 -7.54 -22.95
C LYS A 177 11.73 -7.83 -22.31
N SER A 178 12.12 -7.03 -21.32
CA SER A 178 13.34 -7.27 -20.53
C SER A 178 13.13 -8.47 -19.61
N LYS A 179 14.18 -9.23 -19.30
CA LYS A 179 14.02 -10.41 -18.46
C LYS A 179 14.14 -10.07 -16.98
N ILE A 180 12.99 -9.99 -16.31
CA ILE A 180 12.90 -9.98 -14.84
C ILE A 180 12.51 -11.38 -14.37
N THR A 181 13.24 -11.92 -13.39
CA THR A 181 12.94 -13.23 -12.80
C THR A 181 12.10 -13.05 -11.54
N VAL A 182 10.88 -13.55 -11.55
CA VAL A 182 9.97 -13.51 -10.39
C VAL A 182 10.04 -14.83 -9.63
N SER A 183 10.10 -14.78 -8.31
CA SER A 183 10.02 -15.97 -7.46
C SER A 183 9.30 -15.72 -6.13
N TYR A 184 8.58 -16.73 -5.65
CA TYR A 184 7.98 -16.73 -4.32
C TYR A 184 8.60 -17.87 -3.52
N GLN A 185 9.37 -17.53 -2.48
CA GLN A 185 9.94 -18.49 -1.55
C GLN A 185 8.86 -18.99 -0.58
N PRO A 186 9.00 -20.21 -0.04
CA PRO A 186 8.11 -20.70 1.02
C PRO A 186 8.08 -19.73 2.20
N ALA A 187 6.90 -19.46 2.77
CA ALA A 187 6.77 -18.58 3.92
C ALA A 187 7.49 -19.15 5.17
N GLY A 188 7.61 -20.48 5.28
CA GLY A 188 8.27 -21.15 6.40
C GLY A 188 7.47 -21.13 7.71
N ASP A 189 6.38 -20.37 7.76
CA ASP A 189 5.42 -20.27 8.86
C ASP A 189 4.00 -20.45 8.31
N GLU A 190 3.22 -21.35 8.91
CA GLU A 190 1.81 -21.58 8.56
C GLU A 190 0.95 -20.32 8.75
N ALA A 191 1.29 -19.45 9.69
CA ALA A 191 0.59 -18.19 9.92
C ALA A 191 0.83 -17.17 8.79
N LEU A 192 1.98 -17.23 8.11
CA LEU A 192 2.31 -16.31 7.02
C LEU A 192 1.92 -16.83 5.63
N GLN A 193 1.69 -18.14 5.50
CA GLN A 193 1.37 -18.77 4.22
C GLN A 193 0.17 -18.13 3.49
N PRO A 194 -0.94 -17.75 4.16
CA PRO A 194 -2.07 -17.11 3.47
C PRO A 194 -1.68 -15.79 2.77
N PHE A 195 -0.75 -15.01 3.32
CA PHE A 195 -0.32 -13.75 2.71
C PHE A 195 0.61 -13.99 1.51
N ALA A 196 1.48 -15.01 1.61
CA ALA A 196 2.26 -15.47 0.46
C ALA A 196 1.35 -15.94 -0.69
N ASP A 197 0.29 -16.69 -0.35
CA ASP A 197 -0.69 -17.18 -1.30
C ASP A 197 -1.49 -16.03 -1.94
N ILE A 198 -1.95 -15.04 -1.16
CA ILE A 198 -2.64 -13.84 -1.69
C ILE A 198 -1.78 -13.14 -2.74
N LEU A 199 -0.52 -12.85 -2.43
CA LEU A 199 0.38 -12.14 -3.34
C LEU A 199 0.67 -12.96 -4.60
N LYS A 200 0.89 -14.27 -4.45
CA LYS A 200 1.18 -15.17 -5.57
C LYS A 200 -0.02 -15.40 -6.47
N GLU A 201 -1.21 -15.59 -5.90
CA GLU A 201 -2.46 -15.77 -6.65
C GLU A 201 -2.83 -14.51 -7.43
N ALA A 202 -2.60 -13.33 -6.84
CA ALA A 202 -2.78 -12.04 -7.50
C ALA A 202 -1.62 -11.69 -8.46
N GLN A 203 -0.57 -12.51 -8.50
CA GLN A 203 0.62 -12.31 -9.34
C GLN A 203 1.25 -10.92 -9.15
N VAL A 204 1.31 -10.43 -7.91
CA VAL A 204 1.68 -9.04 -7.60
C VAL A 204 3.09 -8.71 -8.12
N LEU A 205 4.07 -9.59 -7.88
CA LEU A 205 5.43 -9.38 -8.36
C LEU A 205 5.51 -9.37 -9.88
N GLU A 206 4.73 -10.23 -10.55
CA GLU A 206 4.65 -10.30 -12.01
C GLU A 206 4.02 -9.05 -12.61
N VAL A 207 2.92 -8.55 -12.05
CA VAL A 207 2.25 -7.32 -12.50
C VAL A 207 3.22 -6.14 -12.51
N VAL A 208 3.99 -5.98 -11.44
CA VAL A 208 4.99 -4.90 -11.35
C VAL A 208 6.19 -5.20 -12.24
N ALA A 209 6.75 -6.40 -12.22
CA ALA A 209 7.86 -6.77 -13.09
C ALA A 209 7.53 -6.53 -14.58
N ASP A 210 6.29 -6.82 -14.98
CA ASP A 210 5.79 -6.62 -16.34
C ASP A 210 5.68 -5.14 -16.68
N SER A 211 5.13 -4.32 -15.76
CA SER A 211 5.01 -2.87 -15.92
C SER A 211 6.34 -2.18 -16.24
N PHE A 212 7.44 -2.65 -15.66
CA PHE A 212 8.77 -2.07 -15.91
C PHE A 212 9.50 -2.75 -17.07
N SER A 213 9.44 -4.08 -17.14
CA SER A 213 10.15 -4.84 -18.17
C SER A 213 9.59 -4.64 -19.57
N GLU A 214 8.30 -4.27 -19.69
CA GLU A 214 7.63 -3.99 -20.96
C GLU A 214 7.90 -2.57 -21.49
N ILE A 215 8.29 -1.64 -20.63
CA ILE A 215 8.48 -0.23 -20.97
C ILE A 215 9.96 0.13 -21.11
N TYR A 216 10.82 -0.37 -20.22
CA TYR A 216 12.21 0.11 -20.11
C TYR A 216 13.25 -0.88 -20.66
N LYS A 217 14.38 -0.33 -21.15
CA LYS A 217 15.58 -1.04 -21.59
C LYS A 217 16.41 -1.45 -20.37
N LEU A 218 16.02 -2.54 -19.72
CA LEU A 218 16.72 -3.08 -18.54
C LEU A 218 17.63 -4.22 -18.95
N ASP A 219 18.83 -4.27 -18.36
CA ASP A 219 19.75 -5.40 -18.55
C ASP A 219 19.21 -6.66 -17.86
N ASP A 220 19.51 -7.84 -18.41
CA ASP A 220 19.10 -9.11 -17.82
C ASP A 220 19.69 -9.31 -16.41
N GLY A 221 18.97 -10.04 -15.55
CA GLY A 221 19.47 -10.45 -14.22
C GLY A 221 18.75 -9.82 -13.03
N ILE A 222 17.76 -8.95 -13.29
CA ILE A 222 16.89 -8.39 -12.25
C ILE A 222 15.99 -9.48 -11.67
N ARG A 223 15.82 -9.48 -10.35
CA ARG A 223 15.01 -10.46 -9.60
C ARG A 223 13.98 -9.78 -8.71
N PHE A 224 12.77 -10.30 -8.70
CA PHE A 224 11.70 -9.89 -7.80
C PHE A 224 11.34 -11.10 -6.95
N THR A 225 11.51 -11.00 -5.63
CA THR A 225 11.41 -12.14 -4.72
C THR A 225 10.44 -11.86 -3.58
N GLY A 226 9.40 -12.68 -3.45
CA GLY A 226 8.56 -12.74 -2.25
C GLY A 226 9.15 -13.73 -1.26
N LYS A 227 9.30 -13.36 0.02
CA LYS A 227 9.74 -14.28 1.09
C LYS A 227 9.30 -13.78 2.47
N ALA A 228 9.43 -14.61 3.49
CA ALA A 228 9.38 -14.15 4.88
C ALA A 228 10.69 -13.47 5.27
N CYS A 229 10.62 -12.37 6.02
CA CYS A 229 11.77 -11.56 6.41
C CYS A 229 11.94 -11.44 7.94
N GLY A 230 10.89 -11.73 8.71
CA GLY A 230 10.84 -11.51 10.16
C GLY A 230 10.32 -10.13 10.56
N GLU A 231 10.09 -9.22 9.61
CA GLU A 231 9.55 -7.88 9.84
C GLU A 231 8.80 -7.38 8.59
N PRO A 232 7.78 -6.51 8.76
CA PRO A 232 7.06 -5.93 7.63
C PRO A 232 7.95 -4.94 6.88
N ASN A 233 8.40 -5.32 5.69
CA ASN A 233 9.21 -4.45 4.85
C ASN A 233 9.15 -4.81 3.36
N ALA A 234 9.71 -3.96 2.52
CA ALA A 234 10.19 -4.29 1.18
C ALA A 234 11.61 -3.73 1.04
N TYR A 235 12.44 -4.37 0.22
CA TYR A 235 13.84 -4.01 0.08
C TYR A 235 14.25 -3.95 -1.38
N GLY A 236 14.75 -2.80 -1.82
CA GLY A 236 15.60 -2.66 -2.99
C GLY A 236 17.06 -2.99 -2.65
N HIS A 237 17.64 -3.94 -3.37
CA HIS A 237 19.06 -4.27 -3.29
C HIS A 237 19.75 -3.94 -4.64
N PRO A 238 20.18 -2.67 -4.85
CA PRO A 238 20.75 -2.24 -6.12
C PRO A 238 21.96 -3.07 -6.58
N GLU A 239 22.86 -3.42 -5.65
CA GLU A 239 24.07 -4.20 -5.97
C GLU A 239 23.75 -5.64 -6.42
N GLU A 240 22.69 -6.23 -5.86
CA GLU A 240 22.25 -7.60 -6.17
C GLU A 240 21.18 -7.65 -7.28
N ARG A 241 20.74 -6.46 -7.73
CA ARG A 241 19.66 -6.24 -8.70
C ARG A 241 18.42 -7.03 -8.32
N GLU A 242 18.04 -6.95 -7.05
CA GLU A 242 16.92 -7.69 -6.46
C GLU A 242 16.00 -6.77 -5.68
N ILE A 243 14.69 -6.93 -5.92
CA ILE A 243 13.65 -6.39 -5.07
C ILE A 243 13.07 -7.54 -4.25
N THR A 244 13.01 -7.36 -2.94
CA THR A 244 12.39 -8.30 -2.01
C THR A 244 11.10 -7.72 -1.47
N PHE A 245 10.01 -8.48 -1.50
CA PHE A 245 8.78 -8.16 -0.78
C PHE A 245 8.60 -9.13 0.40
N CYS A 246 8.45 -8.60 1.61
CA CYS A 246 8.28 -9.41 2.81
C CYS A 246 6.80 -9.74 3.04
N TYR A 247 6.46 -11.01 3.27
CA TYR A 247 5.08 -11.43 3.51
C TYR A 247 4.47 -10.78 4.76
N GLU A 248 5.30 -10.40 5.72
CA GLU A 248 4.91 -9.63 6.91
C GLU A 248 4.32 -8.25 6.55
N MET A 249 4.76 -7.64 5.44
CA MET A 249 4.19 -6.38 4.95
C MET A 249 2.73 -6.58 4.53
N ALA A 250 2.42 -7.69 3.84
CA ALA A 250 1.04 -8.02 3.48
C ALA A 250 0.18 -8.31 4.73
N LEU A 251 0.73 -9.00 5.73
CA LEU A 251 0.06 -9.18 7.02
C LEU A 251 -0.23 -7.83 7.70
N GLN A 252 0.71 -6.89 7.70
CA GLN A 252 0.51 -5.57 8.31
C GLN A 252 -0.68 -4.83 7.68
N HIS A 253 -0.82 -4.85 6.35
CA HIS A 253 -1.95 -4.22 5.67
C HIS A 253 -3.29 -4.86 6.04
N VAL A 254 -3.33 -6.19 6.19
CA VAL A 254 -4.53 -6.89 6.70
C VAL A 254 -4.88 -6.46 8.12
N VAL A 255 -3.87 -6.28 9.00
CA VAL A 255 -4.10 -5.79 10.37
C VAL A 255 -4.64 -4.36 10.37
N LEU A 256 -4.11 -3.48 9.52
CA LEU A 256 -4.57 -2.09 9.42
C LEU A 256 -6.04 -2.01 9.00
N ILE A 257 -6.43 -2.72 7.94
CA ILE A 257 -7.80 -2.67 7.42
C ILE A 257 -8.81 -3.38 8.33
N ASP A 258 -8.43 -4.48 8.99
CA ASP A 258 -9.28 -5.12 10.01
C ASP A 258 -9.51 -4.18 11.21
N GLY A 259 -8.46 -3.47 11.64
CA GLY A 259 -8.56 -2.43 12.66
C GLY A 259 -9.51 -1.30 12.26
N PHE A 260 -9.55 -0.91 10.99
CA PHE A 260 -10.51 0.06 10.45
C PHE A 260 -11.96 -0.47 10.54
N PHE A 261 -12.19 -1.71 10.08
CA PHE A 261 -13.51 -2.36 10.16
C PHE A 261 -14.04 -2.48 11.58
N GLU A 262 -13.18 -2.73 12.57
CA GLU A 262 -13.56 -2.70 13.97
C GLU A 262 -14.03 -1.31 14.42
N ARG A 263 -13.30 -0.25 14.06
CA ARG A 263 -13.66 1.14 14.42
C ARG A 263 -15.02 1.51 13.83
N GLU A 264 -15.23 1.24 12.55
CA GLU A 264 -16.51 1.47 11.88
C GLU A 264 -17.69 0.77 12.59
N ARG A 265 -17.52 -0.51 12.97
CA ARG A 265 -18.55 -1.26 13.70
C ARG A 265 -18.87 -0.61 15.04
N ARG A 266 -17.86 -0.14 15.78
CA ARG A 266 -18.02 0.54 17.07
C ARG A 266 -18.79 1.86 16.90
N GLU A 267 -18.45 2.66 15.89
CA GLU A 267 -19.17 3.91 15.60
C GLU A 267 -20.63 3.68 15.22
N LYS A 268 -20.90 2.70 14.34
CA LYS A 268 -22.25 2.31 13.95
C LYS A 268 -23.08 1.85 15.17
N LYS A 269 -22.46 1.18 16.14
CA LYS A 269 -23.11 0.80 17.42
C LYS A 269 -23.37 2.01 18.32
N ASN A 270 -22.45 2.98 18.39
CA ASN A 270 -22.61 4.19 19.19
C ASN A 270 -23.69 5.12 18.64
N LYS A 271 -23.83 5.25 17.32
CA LYS A 271 -24.90 6.04 16.67
C LYS A 271 -26.31 5.44 16.83
N LYS A 272 -26.41 4.16 17.19
CA LYS A 272 -27.69 3.45 17.43
C LYS A 272 -28.16 3.49 18.89
N LYS A 273 -27.35 4.01 19.81
CA LYS A 273 -27.69 4.21 21.23
C LYS A 273 -28.17 5.64 21.46
#